data_AF-A0A9P0KPF8-F1
#
_entry.id   AF-A0A9P0KPF8-F1
#
_cell.length_a   1.000
_cell.length_b   1.000
_cell.length_c   1.000
_cell.angle_alpha   90.00
_cell.angle_beta   90.00
_cell.angle_gamma   90.00
#
_symmetry.space_group_name_H-M   'P 1'
#
loop_
_entity.id
_entity.type
_entity.pdbx_description
1 polymer ?
#
loop_
_entity_poly.entity_id
_entity_poly.type
_entity_poly.pdbx_seq_one_letter_code
_entity_poly.pdbx_strand_id
1 'polypeptide(L)'
;MVDLIRALEAKLKDFSNDILTRNYKYFANLKKYMNDLDIHETPDKERITEEFISLIDYLIKELSARFTQFKELSEIIKFVMYPDVTSFNKLNLSQIDWLEIEEFEMQSSSIWIQKFIETRIKLELIETERLTSDISENAYKKVWETWNALPDTFNCLKKLAHAILTIFSSTYACESLFSEMNNIKDSIRNRLTDECSSACILLKRPFLVGTAIELIRSEWSNEKCLNLSTEVSATICK
;
A
#
# COMPACT_ATOMS: atom_id res chain seq x y z
N MET A 1 3.46 -5.64 -2.01
CA MET A 1 3.39 -4.18 -1.77
C MET A 1 4.67 -3.58 -1.20
N VAL A 2 5.18 -4.07 -0.06
CA VAL A 2 6.41 -3.54 0.55
C VAL A 2 7.59 -3.57 -0.43
N ASP A 3 7.67 -4.59 -1.27
CA ASP A 3 8.72 -4.68 -2.29
C ASP A 3 8.56 -3.65 -3.41
N LEU A 4 7.35 -3.21 -3.73
CA LEU A 4 7.11 -2.10 -4.68
C LEU A 4 7.59 -0.77 -4.09
N ILE A 5 7.36 -0.55 -2.79
CA ILE A 5 7.85 0.64 -2.07
C ILE A 5 9.38 0.63 -2.06
N ARG A 6 10.00 -0.50 -1.74
CA ARG A 6 11.47 -0.66 -1.79
C ARG A 6 12.02 -0.45 -3.20
N ALA A 7 11.34 -0.96 -4.23
CA ALA A 7 11.72 -0.76 -5.62
C ALA A 7 11.64 0.71 -6.04
N LEU A 8 10.62 1.44 -5.58
CA LEU A 8 10.50 2.88 -5.81
C LEU A 8 11.62 3.65 -5.11
N GLU A 9 11.94 3.34 -3.86
CA GLU A 9 13.07 3.92 -3.13
C GLU A 9 14.40 3.67 -3.86
N ALA A 10 14.62 2.45 -4.36
CA ALA A 10 15.80 2.12 -5.14
C ALA A 10 15.87 2.92 -6.45
N LYS A 11 14.74 3.03 -7.16
CA LYS A 11 14.65 3.80 -8.41
C LYS A 11 14.94 5.30 -8.20
N LEU A 12 14.48 5.88 -7.09
CA LEU A 12 14.81 7.27 -6.75
C LEU A 12 16.31 7.46 -6.49
N LYS A 13 16.98 6.49 -5.85
CA LYS A 13 18.43 6.51 -5.68
C LYS A 13 19.16 6.41 -7.02
N ASP A 14 18.69 5.57 -7.93
CA ASP A 14 19.24 5.47 -9.28
C ASP A 14 19.10 6.79 -10.05
N PHE A 15 17.99 7.50 -9.87
CA PHE A 15 17.78 8.84 -10.45
C PHE A 15 18.76 9.86 -9.89
N SER A 16 18.97 9.86 -8.58
CA SER A 16 19.98 10.72 -7.93
C SER A 16 21.37 10.47 -8.51
N ASN A 17 21.77 9.20 -8.64
CA ASN A 17 23.05 8.81 -9.24
C ASN A 17 23.16 9.20 -10.73
N ASP A 18 22.09 9.07 -11.51
CA ASP A 18 22.05 9.46 -12.94
C ASP A 18 22.27 10.97 -13.14
N ILE A 19 21.80 11.79 -12.20
CA ILE A 19 22.02 13.25 -12.18
C ILE A 19 23.45 13.57 -11.72
N LEU A 20 23.94 12.96 -10.63
CA LEU A 20 25.32 13.17 -10.13
C LEU A 20 26.38 12.80 -11.17
N THR A 21 26.15 11.71 -11.91
CA THR A 21 27.05 11.25 -12.98
C THR A 21 26.87 12.02 -14.30
N ARG A 22 25.93 12.98 -14.36
CA ARG A 22 25.58 13.78 -15.54
C ARG A 22 25.21 12.95 -16.78
N ASN A 23 24.74 11.73 -16.58
CA ASN A 23 24.32 10.85 -17.68
C ASN A 23 22.93 11.24 -18.20
N TYR A 24 22.05 11.66 -17.29
CA TYR A 24 20.68 12.12 -17.57
C TYR A 24 19.89 11.14 -18.45
N LYS A 25 20.11 9.83 -18.27
CA LYS A 25 19.44 8.77 -19.02
C LYS A 25 17.92 8.82 -18.83
N TYR A 26 17.47 9.17 -17.63
CA TYR A 26 16.04 9.20 -17.28
C TYR A 26 15.42 10.59 -17.41
N PHE A 27 16.23 11.62 -17.65
CA PHE A 27 15.80 13.02 -17.65
C PHE A 27 16.19 13.74 -18.95
N ALA A 28 15.58 13.34 -20.08
CA ALA A 28 15.90 13.89 -21.40
C ALA A 28 15.76 15.42 -21.51
N ASN A 29 14.75 16.00 -20.84
CA ASN A 29 14.56 17.45 -20.81
C ASN A 29 15.65 18.15 -19.99
N LEU A 30 16.03 17.57 -18.85
CA LEU A 30 17.13 18.08 -18.02
C LEU A 30 18.45 18.02 -18.78
N LYS A 31 18.70 16.92 -19.51
CA LYS A 31 19.87 16.77 -20.39
C LYS A 31 19.96 17.89 -21.42
N LYS A 32 18.85 18.19 -22.09
CA LYS A 32 18.78 19.27 -23.08
C LYS A 32 19.10 20.62 -22.43
N TYR A 33 18.42 20.93 -21.32
CA TYR A 33 18.62 22.17 -20.59
C TYR A 33 20.08 22.35 -20.11
N MET A 34 20.70 21.29 -19.58
CA MET A 34 22.09 21.31 -19.14
C MET A 34 23.07 21.51 -20.29
N ASN A 35 22.83 20.92 -21.47
CA ASN A 35 23.66 21.14 -22.65
C ASN A 35 23.55 22.58 -23.18
N ASP A 36 22.35 23.16 -23.16
CA ASP A 36 22.14 24.55 -23.58
C ASP A 36 22.89 25.54 -22.66
N LEU A 37 23.03 25.22 -21.36
CA LEU A 37 23.81 26.01 -20.40
C LEU A 37 25.34 25.93 -20.62
N ASP A 38 25.88 24.86 -21.20
CA ASP A 38 27.32 24.77 -21.53
C ASP A 38 27.74 25.79 -22.58
N ILE A 39 26.81 26.21 -23.44
CA ILE A 39 27.05 27.18 -24.51
C ILE A 39 27.24 28.60 -23.94
N HIS A 40 26.78 28.86 -22.71
CA HIS A 40 26.69 30.20 -22.12
C HIS A 40 27.62 30.44 -20.91
N GLU A 41 28.54 29.52 -20.57
CA GLU A 41 29.53 29.63 -19.46
C GLU A 41 28.95 30.17 -18.14
N THR A 42 27.80 29.66 -17.69
CA THR A 42 27.21 30.05 -16.40
C THR A 42 27.44 29.00 -15.31
N PRO A 43 27.83 29.39 -14.08
CA PRO A 43 28.08 28.48 -12.95
C PRO A 43 26.81 27.86 -12.31
N ASP A 44 25.66 27.94 -12.99
CA ASP A 44 24.36 27.53 -12.42
C ASP A 44 24.15 26.01 -12.44
N LYS A 45 25.01 25.26 -13.13
CA LYS A 45 24.87 23.79 -13.31
C LYS A 45 24.98 23.02 -12.01
N GLU A 46 26.00 23.35 -11.21
CA GLU A 46 26.19 22.76 -9.89
C GLU A 46 25.00 23.05 -8.98
N ARG A 47 24.50 24.29 -8.99
CA ARG A 47 23.31 24.68 -8.22
C ARG A 47 22.05 23.93 -8.66
N ILE A 48 21.78 23.84 -9.96
CA ILE A 48 20.62 23.09 -10.47
C ILE A 48 20.74 21.61 -10.09
N THR A 49 21.94 21.04 -10.21
CA THR A 49 22.21 19.67 -9.77
C THR A 49 21.87 19.48 -8.30
N GLU A 50 22.38 20.37 -7.43
CA GLU A 50 22.09 20.35 -5.99
C GLU A 50 20.60 20.48 -5.69
N GLU A 51 19.88 21.36 -6.39
CA GLU A 51 18.43 21.54 -6.23
C GLU A 51 17.67 20.24 -6.57
N PHE A 52 17.98 19.60 -7.70
CA PHE A 52 17.34 18.33 -8.08
C PHE A 52 17.67 17.18 -7.13
N ILE A 53 18.93 17.09 -6.68
CA ILE A 53 19.35 16.06 -5.71
C ILE A 53 18.63 16.28 -4.38
N SER A 54 18.58 17.52 -3.89
CA SER A 54 17.88 17.87 -2.65
C SER A 54 16.39 17.52 -2.72
N LEU A 55 15.76 17.70 -3.87
CA LEU A 55 14.36 17.31 -4.10
C LEU A 55 14.19 15.79 -4.06
N ILE A 56 15.08 15.03 -4.71
CA ILE A 56 15.02 13.56 -4.68
C ILE A 56 15.26 13.04 -3.25
N ASP A 57 16.23 13.59 -2.54
CA ASP A 57 16.51 13.21 -1.15
C ASP A 57 15.33 13.52 -0.23
N TYR A 58 14.68 14.67 -0.43
CA TYR A 58 13.43 15.01 0.24
C TYR A 58 12.32 14.00 -0.05
N LEU A 59 12.12 13.63 -1.32
CA LEU A 59 11.10 12.64 -1.71
C LEU A 59 11.38 11.26 -1.09
N ILE A 60 12.64 10.82 -1.08
CA ILE A 60 13.04 9.56 -0.43
C ILE A 60 12.73 9.63 1.06
N LYS A 61 13.06 10.74 1.72
CA LYS A 61 12.79 10.94 3.15
C LYS A 61 11.30 10.88 3.47
N GLU A 62 10.47 11.62 2.74
CA GLU A 62 9.01 11.62 2.91
C GLU A 62 8.41 10.24 2.65
N LEU A 63 8.85 9.55 1.60
CA LEU A 63 8.40 8.19 1.28
C LEU A 63 8.76 7.23 2.42
N SER A 64 10.02 7.25 2.87
CA SER A 64 10.47 6.39 3.96
C SER A 64 9.74 6.69 5.27
N ALA A 65 9.50 7.96 5.59
CA ALA A 65 8.75 8.36 6.78
C ALA A 65 7.31 7.83 6.72
N ARG A 66 6.62 8.05 5.59
CA ARG A 66 5.24 7.59 5.40
C ARG A 66 5.07 6.07 5.48
N PHE A 67 6.08 5.31 5.05
CA PHE A 67 6.01 3.84 5.03
C PHE A 67 6.75 3.16 6.20
N THR A 68 7.18 3.91 7.22
CA THR A 68 7.95 3.34 8.35
C THR A 68 7.16 2.28 9.11
N GLN A 69 5.88 2.52 9.39
CA GLN A 69 5.00 1.56 10.09
C GLN A 69 4.84 0.24 9.31
N PHE A 70 4.85 0.28 7.97
CA PHE A 70 4.79 -0.94 7.15
C PHE A 70 6.08 -1.76 7.18
N LYS A 71 7.22 -1.15 7.55
CA LYS A 71 8.47 -1.88 7.78
C LYS A 71 8.33 -2.78 9.01
N GLU A 72 7.64 -2.31 10.05
CA GLU A 72 7.36 -3.07 11.28
C GLU A 72 6.38 -4.22 11.02
N LEU A 73 5.40 -4.01 10.14
CA LEU A 73 4.46 -5.05 9.69
C LEU A 73 5.02 -5.97 8.58
N SER A 74 6.29 -5.80 8.16
CA SER A 74 6.81 -6.47 6.96
C SER A 74 6.75 -8.00 7.04
N GLU A 75 7.02 -8.60 8.20
CA GLU A 75 6.98 -10.06 8.35
C GLU A 75 5.53 -10.58 8.38
N ILE A 76 4.61 -9.82 8.95
CA ILE A 76 3.18 -10.14 8.95
C ILE A 76 2.62 -10.07 7.54
N ILE A 77 2.96 -9.03 6.77
CA ILE A 77 2.57 -8.90 5.37
C ILE A 77 3.11 -10.08 4.55
N LYS A 78 4.38 -10.47 4.75
CA LYS A 78 4.95 -11.64 4.07
C LYS A 78 4.22 -12.92 4.44
N PHE A 79 3.87 -13.11 5.70
CA PHE A 79 3.10 -14.28 6.13
C PHE A 79 1.71 -14.33 5.51
N VAL A 80 1.02 -13.20 5.40
CA VAL A 80 -0.30 -13.16 4.75
C VAL A 80 -0.19 -13.43 3.24
N MET A 81 0.87 -12.96 2.58
CA MET A 81 1.06 -13.17 1.14
C MET A 81 1.63 -14.56 0.81
N TYR A 82 2.52 -15.09 1.66
CA TYR A 82 3.27 -16.33 1.47
C TYR A 82 3.31 -17.16 2.77
N PRO A 83 2.15 -17.66 3.23
CA PRO A 83 2.04 -18.39 4.50
C PRO A 83 2.75 -19.76 4.49
N ASP A 84 3.04 -20.34 3.33
CA ASP A 84 3.78 -21.60 3.21
C ASP A 84 5.30 -21.43 3.44
N VAL A 85 5.84 -20.25 3.14
CA VAL A 85 7.28 -19.96 3.23
C VAL A 85 7.63 -19.21 4.52
N THR A 86 6.69 -18.45 5.07
CA THR A 86 6.93 -17.59 6.23
C THR A 86 6.65 -18.33 7.53
N SER A 87 7.66 -18.43 8.39
CA SER A 87 7.48 -19.06 9.70
C SER A 87 6.65 -18.18 10.63
N PHE A 88 5.59 -18.76 11.21
CA PHE A 88 4.75 -18.12 12.22
C PHE A 88 5.56 -17.58 13.42
N ASN A 89 6.66 -18.25 13.79
CA ASN A 89 7.52 -17.85 14.90
C ASN A 89 8.25 -16.51 14.69
N LYS A 90 8.30 -16.02 13.45
CA LYS A 90 8.93 -14.73 13.11
C LYS A 90 7.96 -13.55 13.22
N LEU A 91 6.69 -13.81 13.49
CA LEU A 91 5.68 -12.77 13.56
C LEU A 91 5.82 -11.98 14.87
N ASN A 92 6.03 -10.67 14.74
CA ASN A 92 5.98 -9.77 15.87
C ASN A 92 4.52 -9.38 16.16
N LEU A 93 3.83 -10.20 16.95
CA LEU A 93 2.40 -10.03 17.25
C LEU A 93 2.11 -8.75 18.05
N SER A 94 3.09 -8.16 18.74
CA SER A 94 2.91 -6.86 19.43
C SER A 94 2.49 -5.73 18.48
N GLN A 95 2.82 -5.84 17.19
CA GLN A 95 2.46 -4.84 16.17
C GLN A 95 0.97 -4.90 15.79
N ILE A 96 0.25 -5.91 16.27
CA ILE A 96 -1.16 -6.17 15.98
C ILE A 96 -1.99 -6.38 17.26
N ASP A 97 -1.53 -5.88 18.41
CA ASP A 97 -2.29 -5.93 19.67
C ASP A 97 -3.69 -5.30 19.53
N TRP A 98 -3.83 -4.32 18.64
CA TRP A 98 -5.08 -3.67 18.28
C TRP A 98 -6.12 -4.58 17.60
N LEU A 99 -5.73 -5.76 17.14
CA LEU A 99 -6.66 -6.76 16.58
C LEU A 99 -7.30 -7.66 17.64
N GLU A 100 -6.88 -7.56 18.91
CA GLU A 100 -7.44 -8.32 20.04
C GLU A 100 -7.56 -9.83 19.74
N ILE A 101 -6.51 -10.43 19.18
CA ILE A 101 -6.52 -11.84 18.78
C ILE A 101 -6.17 -12.72 19.97
N GLU A 102 -7.16 -13.50 20.43
CA GLU A 102 -6.98 -14.61 21.36
C GLU A 102 -6.27 -15.75 20.61
N GLU A 103 -4.96 -15.90 20.88
CA GLU A 103 -4.04 -17.00 20.53
C GLU A 103 -4.17 -17.70 19.16
N PHE A 104 -3.05 -17.85 18.45
CA PHE A 104 -3.04 -18.45 17.13
C PHE A 104 -2.93 -19.98 17.21
N GLU A 105 -4.02 -20.69 16.93
CA GLU A 105 -3.93 -22.12 16.62
C GLU A 105 -3.75 -22.33 15.11
N MET A 106 -2.50 -22.55 14.67
CA MET A 106 -2.24 -23.11 13.36
C MET A 106 -2.03 -24.62 13.49
N GLN A 107 -3.12 -25.40 13.55
CA GLN A 107 -2.99 -26.84 13.32
C GLN A 107 -2.63 -27.07 11.85
N SER A 108 -1.42 -27.59 11.62
CA SER A 108 -0.85 -27.87 10.31
C SER A 108 -1.64 -28.98 9.61
N SER A 109 -2.77 -28.65 9.03
CA SER A 109 -3.46 -29.55 8.11
C SER A 109 -2.71 -29.55 6.78
N SER A 110 -2.33 -30.74 6.30
CA SER A 110 -1.62 -30.91 5.03
C SER A 110 -2.37 -30.30 3.84
N ILE A 111 -3.70 -30.25 3.92
CA ILE A 111 -4.59 -29.68 2.90
C ILE A 111 -4.39 -28.17 2.74
N TRP A 112 -4.25 -27.43 3.86
CA TRP A 112 -4.11 -25.95 3.79
C TRP A 112 -2.72 -25.53 3.35
N ILE A 113 -1.69 -26.25 3.81
CA ILE A 113 -0.32 -26.05 3.32
C ILE A 113 -0.27 -26.20 1.79
N GLN A 114 -0.92 -27.24 1.24
CA GLN A 114 -0.97 -27.44 -0.21
C GLN A 114 -1.69 -26.29 -0.93
N LYS A 115 -2.83 -25.82 -0.40
CA LYS A 115 -3.54 -24.66 -0.96
C LYS A 115 -2.71 -23.37 -0.95
N PHE A 116 -1.91 -23.15 0.10
CA PHE A 116 -1.01 -22.01 0.16
C PHE A 116 0.11 -22.09 -0.88
N ILE A 117 0.70 -23.28 -1.06
CA ILE A 117 1.69 -23.52 -2.13
C ILE A 117 1.08 -23.25 -3.51
N GLU A 118 -0.12 -23.77 -3.79
CA GLU A 118 -0.83 -23.52 -5.05
C GLU A 118 -1.13 -22.03 -5.27
N THR A 119 -1.48 -21.31 -4.19
CA THR A 119 -1.71 -19.87 -4.25
C THR A 119 -0.42 -19.16 -4.62
N ARG A 120 0.71 -19.48 -3.97
CA ARG A 120 2.02 -18.90 -4.29
C ARG A 120 2.40 -19.10 -5.76
N ILE A 121 2.23 -20.32 -6.29
CA ILE A 121 2.51 -20.62 -7.71
C ILE A 121 1.66 -19.73 -8.64
N LYS A 122 0.38 -19.52 -8.31
CA LYS A 122 -0.49 -18.60 -9.07
C LYS A 122 -0.01 -17.15 -8.97
N LEU A 123 0.47 -16.70 -7.82
CA LEU A 123 1.03 -15.36 -7.67
C LEU A 123 2.27 -15.15 -8.54
N GLU A 124 3.14 -16.15 -8.63
CA GLU A 124 4.33 -16.12 -9.50
C GLU A 124 3.93 -16.05 -10.99
N LEU A 125 2.89 -16.79 -11.39
CA LEU A 125 2.33 -16.73 -12.74
C LEU A 125 1.75 -15.33 -13.04
N ILE A 126 0.95 -14.77 -12.13
CA ILE A 126 0.36 -13.43 -12.26
C ILE A 126 1.44 -12.37 -12.46
N GLU A 127 2.52 -12.41 -11.68
CA GLU A 127 3.61 -11.43 -11.83
C GLU A 127 4.35 -11.59 -13.16
N THR A 128 4.49 -12.82 -13.66
CA THR A 128 5.08 -13.10 -14.98
C THR A 128 4.19 -12.60 -16.12
N GLU A 129 2.89 -12.83 -16.02
CA GLU A 129 1.91 -12.38 -17.00
C GLU A 129 1.76 -10.86 -17.02
N ARG A 130 1.91 -10.18 -15.87
CA ARG A 130 1.91 -8.70 -15.79
C ARG A 130 2.97 -8.05 -16.67
N LEU A 131 4.05 -8.76 -16.99
CA LEU A 131 5.12 -8.28 -17.87
C LEU A 131 4.80 -8.50 -19.36
N THR A 132 3.77 -9.28 -19.70
CA THR A 132 3.54 -9.80 -21.05
C THR A 132 2.10 -9.63 -21.58
N SER A 133 1.10 -9.40 -20.73
CA SER A 133 -0.32 -9.30 -21.11
C SER A 133 -1.02 -8.06 -20.52
N ASP A 134 -2.08 -7.60 -21.20
CA ASP A 134 -2.93 -6.47 -20.77
C ASP A 134 -4.01 -6.86 -19.74
N ILE A 135 -4.21 -8.15 -19.48
CA ILE A 135 -5.20 -8.66 -18.51
C ILE A 135 -4.45 -9.45 -17.44
N SER A 136 -4.13 -8.80 -16.33
CA SER A 136 -3.55 -9.47 -15.18
C SER A 136 -4.63 -9.80 -14.15
N GLU A 137 -4.76 -11.08 -13.78
CA GLU A 137 -5.49 -11.43 -12.56
C GLU A 137 -4.89 -10.69 -11.36
N ASN A 138 -5.72 -10.32 -10.37
CA ASN A 138 -5.25 -9.58 -9.22
C ASN A 138 -4.64 -10.55 -8.19
N ALA A 139 -3.34 -10.39 -7.90
CA ALA A 139 -2.61 -11.17 -6.90
C ALA A 139 -3.28 -11.14 -5.52
N TYR A 140 -3.70 -9.97 -5.06
CA TYR A 140 -4.40 -9.82 -3.78
C TYR A 140 -5.73 -10.58 -3.81
N LYS A 141 -6.43 -10.57 -4.95
CA LYS A 141 -7.62 -11.40 -5.22
C LYS A 141 -7.43 -12.87 -4.87
N LYS A 142 -6.35 -13.43 -5.38
CA LYS A 142 -6.05 -14.84 -5.12
C LYS A 142 -5.76 -15.10 -3.64
N VAL A 143 -4.99 -14.23 -3.00
CA VAL A 143 -4.60 -14.38 -1.60
C VAL A 143 -5.82 -14.37 -0.69
N TRP A 144 -6.72 -13.39 -0.79
CA TRP A 144 -7.88 -13.38 0.10
C TRP A 144 -8.93 -14.43 -0.24
N GLU A 145 -9.12 -14.84 -1.49
CA GLU A 145 -9.96 -16.02 -1.77
C GLU A 145 -9.45 -17.24 -1.01
N THR A 146 -8.13 -17.43 -0.98
CA THR A 146 -7.50 -18.52 -0.23
C THR A 146 -7.72 -18.38 1.27
N TRP A 147 -7.51 -17.20 1.86
CA TRP A 147 -7.74 -16.95 3.28
C TRP A 147 -9.21 -17.11 3.69
N ASN A 148 -10.14 -16.58 2.88
CA ASN A 148 -11.57 -16.64 3.15
C ASN A 148 -12.13 -18.07 3.04
N ALA A 149 -11.48 -18.94 2.26
CA ALA A 149 -11.84 -20.35 2.15
C ALA A 149 -11.42 -21.18 3.38
N LEU A 150 -10.61 -20.65 4.33
CA LEU A 150 -10.25 -21.40 5.52
C LEU A 150 -11.46 -21.67 6.42
N PRO A 151 -11.49 -22.82 7.13
CA PRO A 151 -12.52 -23.15 8.09
C PRO A 151 -12.58 -22.13 9.22
N ASP A 152 -13.72 -22.04 9.88
CA ASP A 152 -13.91 -21.12 11.00
C ASP A 152 -13.05 -21.45 12.23
N THR A 153 -12.45 -22.65 12.28
CA THR A 153 -11.42 -23.00 13.26
C THR A 153 -10.19 -22.08 13.16
N PHE A 154 -9.94 -21.46 12.02
CA PHE A 154 -8.83 -20.53 11.79
C PHE A 154 -9.27 -19.06 11.80
N ASN A 155 -10.36 -18.72 12.49
CA ASN A 155 -10.93 -17.37 12.45
C ASN A 155 -9.93 -16.27 12.85
N CYS A 156 -9.07 -16.52 13.84
CA CYS A 156 -8.01 -15.59 14.26
C CYS A 156 -7.04 -15.26 13.11
N LEU A 157 -6.60 -16.28 12.37
CA LEU A 157 -5.74 -16.09 11.20
C LEU A 157 -6.47 -15.41 10.04
N LYS A 158 -7.75 -15.74 9.82
CA LYS A 158 -8.59 -15.05 8.81
C LYS A 158 -8.74 -13.57 9.14
N LYS A 159 -9.00 -13.23 10.41
CA LYS A 159 -9.06 -11.84 10.88
C LYS A 159 -7.74 -11.11 10.61
N LEU A 160 -6.61 -11.71 10.96
CA LEU A 160 -5.29 -11.16 10.68
C LEU A 160 -5.08 -10.90 9.18
N ALA A 161 -5.32 -11.90 8.34
CA ALA A 161 -5.15 -11.79 6.90
C ALA A 161 -6.05 -10.70 6.30
N HIS A 162 -7.34 -10.68 6.67
CA HIS A 162 -8.28 -9.67 6.20
C HIS A 162 -7.89 -8.27 6.65
N ALA A 163 -7.48 -8.10 7.90
CA ALA A 163 -6.99 -6.82 8.40
C ALA A 163 -5.81 -6.32 7.56
N ILE A 164 -4.77 -7.13 7.42
CA ILE A 164 -3.56 -6.77 6.67
C ILE A 164 -3.84 -6.48 5.20
N LEU A 165 -4.70 -7.27 4.54
CA LEU A 165 -5.07 -7.07 3.14
C LEU A 165 -5.92 -5.82 2.92
N THR A 166 -6.62 -5.32 3.95
CA THR A 166 -7.49 -4.15 3.85
C THR A 166 -6.84 -2.84 4.32
N ILE A 167 -5.68 -2.88 4.99
CA ILE A 167 -4.98 -1.65 5.45
C ILE A 167 -4.79 -0.67 4.28
N PHE A 168 -4.24 -1.11 3.16
CA PHE A 168 -3.91 -0.19 2.07
C PHE A 168 -5.14 0.37 1.36
N SER A 169 -6.15 -0.47 1.10
CA SER A 169 -7.40 -0.02 0.48
C SER A 169 -8.16 0.94 1.39
N SER A 170 -8.16 0.70 2.71
CA SER A 170 -8.78 1.60 3.68
C SER A 170 -8.02 2.91 3.83
N THR A 171 -6.67 2.89 3.90
CA THR A 171 -5.84 4.10 3.90
C THR A 171 -6.11 4.96 2.67
N TYR A 172 -6.11 4.36 1.48
CA TYR A 172 -6.39 5.07 0.23
C TYR A 172 -7.80 5.68 0.22
N ALA A 173 -8.82 4.91 0.64
CA ALA A 173 -10.19 5.41 0.71
C ALA A 173 -10.32 6.59 1.70
N CYS A 174 -9.64 6.53 2.85
CA CYS A 174 -9.62 7.61 3.82
C CYS A 174 -8.94 8.86 3.26
N GLU A 175 -7.77 8.73 2.63
CA GLU A 175 -7.05 9.87 2.02
C GLU A 175 -7.87 10.52 0.91
N SER A 176 -8.52 9.72 0.07
CA SER A 176 -9.42 10.20 -0.97
C SER A 176 -10.58 11.01 -0.38
N LEU A 177 -11.22 10.49 0.68
CA LEU A 177 -12.26 11.20 1.41
C LEU A 177 -11.76 12.52 2.00
N PHE A 178 -10.62 12.52 2.69
CA PHE A 178 -10.07 13.71 3.31
C PHE A 178 -9.73 14.78 2.28
N SER A 179 -9.18 14.37 1.13
CA SER A 179 -8.94 15.26 -0.01
C SER A 179 -10.24 15.88 -0.52
N GLU A 180 -11.29 15.07 -0.69
CA GLU A 180 -12.60 15.55 -1.12
C GLU A 180 -13.25 16.50 -0.10
N MET A 181 -13.11 16.20 1.19
CA MET A 181 -13.59 17.08 2.26
C MET A 181 -12.82 18.40 2.32
N ASN A 182 -11.51 18.39 2.08
CA ASN A 182 -10.70 19.61 2.00
C ASN A 182 -11.17 20.51 0.86
N ASN A 183 -11.61 19.95 -0.27
CA ASN A 183 -12.22 20.74 -1.35
C ASN A 183 -13.55 21.40 -0.91
N ILE A 184 -14.32 20.74 -0.04
CA ILE A 184 -15.57 21.29 0.50
C ILE A 184 -15.29 22.38 1.55
N LYS A 185 -14.21 22.21 2.34
CA LYS A 185 -13.73 23.14 3.38
C LYS A 185 -12.76 24.22 2.88
N ASP A 186 -12.68 24.48 1.57
CA ASP A 186 -11.82 25.56 1.04
C ASP A 186 -12.14 26.90 1.74
N SER A 187 -11.14 27.77 1.87
CA SER A 187 -11.14 29.05 2.58
C SER A 187 -12.34 29.96 2.25
N ILE A 188 -12.92 29.80 1.07
CA ILE A 188 -14.09 30.54 0.56
C ILE A 188 -15.43 29.94 1.05
N ARG A 189 -15.45 28.65 1.45
CA ARG A 189 -16.62 27.87 1.91
C ARG A 189 -16.53 27.43 3.39
N ASN A 190 -15.80 28.16 4.22
CA ASN A 190 -15.51 27.91 5.64
C ASN A 190 -16.70 27.87 6.63
N ARG A 191 -17.93 27.54 6.21
CA ARG A 191 -19.13 27.54 7.06
C ARG A 191 -19.51 26.17 7.64
N LEU A 192 -18.74 25.11 7.39
CA LEU A 192 -19.01 23.80 8.00
C LEU A 192 -18.39 23.75 9.40
N THR A 193 -19.23 23.64 10.42
CA THR A 193 -18.76 23.33 11.77
C THR A 193 -18.17 21.92 11.82
N ASP A 194 -17.39 21.61 12.86
CA ASP A 194 -16.82 20.28 13.04
C ASP A 194 -17.92 19.21 13.22
N GLU A 195 -19.09 19.57 13.77
CA GLU A 195 -20.24 18.66 13.81
C GLU A 195 -20.80 18.36 12.40
N CYS A 196 -20.92 19.38 11.54
CA CYS A 196 -21.37 19.17 10.16
C CYS A 196 -20.34 18.35 9.35
N SER A 197 -19.06 18.53 9.62
CA SER A 197 -17.98 17.75 9.02
C SER A 197 -18.05 16.29 9.44
N SER A 198 -18.26 16.03 10.74
CA SER A 198 -18.47 14.70 11.28
C SER A 198 -19.72 14.03 10.71
N ALA A 199 -20.82 14.78 10.56
CA ALA A 199 -22.02 14.31 9.91
C ALA A 199 -21.80 13.97 8.42
N CYS A 200 -21.03 14.78 7.67
CA CYS A 200 -20.65 14.48 6.29
C CYS A 200 -19.80 13.20 6.18
N ILE A 201 -18.86 12.99 7.10
CA ILE A 201 -18.08 11.73 7.17
C ILE A 201 -19.03 10.56 7.43
N LEU A 202 -19.96 10.68 8.38
CA LEU A 202 -20.93 9.63 8.70
C LEU A 202 -21.89 9.33 7.55
N LEU A 203 -22.33 10.34 6.81
CA LEU A 203 -23.18 10.18 5.62
C LEU A 203 -22.42 9.55 4.45
N LYS A 204 -21.12 9.84 4.31
CA LYS A 204 -20.23 9.18 3.35
C LYS A 204 -19.68 7.85 3.86
N ARG A 205 -19.87 7.47 5.12
CA ARG A 205 -19.36 6.22 5.72
C ARG A 205 -19.94 4.96 5.06
N PRO A 206 -21.24 4.87 4.73
CA PRO A 206 -21.76 3.79 3.88
C PRO A 206 -21.12 3.79 2.49
N PHE A 207 -20.74 4.97 1.98
CA PHE A 207 -20.00 5.13 0.73
C PHE A 207 -18.53 4.76 0.90
N LEU A 208 -17.88 4.91 2.05
CA LEU A 208 -16.47 4.54 2.27
C LEU A 208 -16.27 3.07 2.61
N VAL A 209 -17.16 2.52 3.42
CA VAL A 209 -17.27 1.07 3.58
C VAL A 209 -17.70 0.51 2.23
N GLY A 210 -18.65 1.15 1.54
CA GLY A 210 -19.07 0.82 0.19
C GLY A 210 -18.00 0.97 -0.89
N THR A 211 -17.06 1.92 -0.80
CA THR A 211 -15.97 2.23 -1.75
C THR A 211 -14.67 1.54 -1.40
N ALA A 212 -14.38 1.27 -0.12
CA ALA A 212 -13.37 0.29 0.24
C ALA A 212 -13.85 -1.10 -0.18
N ILE A 213 -15.14 -1.42 0.05
CA ILE A 213 -15.78 -2.63 -0.46
C ILE A 213 -15.89 -2.58 -1.98
N GLU A 214 -16.17 -1.47 -2.68
CA GLU A 214 -16.28 -1.29 -4.15
C GLU A 214 -14.95 -1.13 -4.85
N LEU A 215 -13.88 -0.67 -4.21
CA LEU A 215 -12.51 -0.83 -4.69
C LEU A 215 -12.10 -2.29 -4.54
N ILE A 216 -12.48 -2.91 -3.42
CA ILE A 216 -12.47 -4.36 -3.28
C ILE A 216 -13.50 -5.00 -4.24
N ARG A 217 -14.59 -4.38 -4.73
CA ARG A 217 -15.66 -5.06 -5.53
C ARG A 217 -15.47 -4.90 -7.03
N SER A 218 -14.95 -3.74 -7.45
CA SER A 218 -14.40 -3.50 -8.79
C SER A 218 -13.16 -4.36 -9.02
N GLU A 219 -12.50 -4.78 -7.93
CA GLU A 219 -11.46 -5.82 -7.94
C GLU A 219 -11.97 -7.24 -7.57
N TRP A 220 -13.16 -7.43 -6.97
CA TRP A 220 -13.63 -8.71 -6.42
C TRP A 220 -15.16 -8.93 -6.47
N SER A 221 -15.58 -9.98 -7.15
CA SER A 221 -17.00 -10.38 -7.21
C SER A 221 -17.42 -11.16 -5.96
N ASN A 222 -18.19 -10.53 -5.04
CA ASN A 222 -19.38 -11.05 -4.32
C ASN A 222 -19.61 -10.43 -2.91
N GLU A 223 -20.89 -10.31 -2.53
CA GLU A 223 -21.44 -9.71 -1.32
C GLU A 223 -21.28 -10.57 -0.05
N LYS A 224 -20.46 -10.14 0.94
CA LYS A 224 -20.65 -10.44 2.39
C LYS A 224 -19.63 -9.82 3.38
N CYS A 225 -19.22 -8.55 3.24
CA CYS A 225 -18.11 -7.98 4.06
C CYS A 225 -18.43 -6.66 4.79
N LEU A 226 -19.54 -6.56 5.51
CA LEU A 226 -19.97 -5.31 6.16
C LEU A 226 -19.43 -5.06 7.58
N ASN A 227 -19.01 -6.09 8.34
CA ASN A 227 -18.83 -5.91 9.79
C ASN A 227 -17.36 -5.75 10.27
N LEU A 228 -16.36 -6.28 9.55
CA LEU A 228 -14.94 -6.25 9.99
C LEU A 228 -14.16 -4.98 9.59
N SER A 229 -14.55 -4.30 8.51
CA SER A 229 -13.86 -3.08 8.02
C SER A 229 -14.04 -1.88 8.98
N THR A 230 -15.15 -1.86 9.71
CA THR A 230 -15.54 -0.79 10.63
C THR A 230 -14.65 -0.66 11.85
N GLU A 231 -14.08 -1.76 12.34
CA GLU A 231 -13.19 -1.79 13.52
C GLU A 231 -11.75 -1.43 13.14
N VAL A 232 -11.25 -1.95 12.02
CA VAL A 232 -9.88 -1.68 11.53
C VAL A 232 -9.68 -0.20 11.15
N SER A 233 -10.66 0.42 10.47
CA SER A 233 -10.57 1.84 10.09
C SER A 233 -10.62 2.80 11.29
N ALA A 234 -11.30 2.42 12.38
CA ALA A 234 -11.41 3.25 13.57
C ALA A 234 -10.13 3.26 14.42
N THR A 235 -9.32 2.22 14.32
CA THR A 235 -8.07 2.07 15.09
C THR A 235 -6.86 2.60 14.33
N ILE A 236 -6.86 2.53 12.98
CA ILE A 236 -5.75 3.05 12.14
C ILE A 236 -5.82 4.59 11.97
N CYS A 237 -7.00 5.20 12.08
CA CYS A 237 -7.20 6.65 11.91
C CYS A 237 -7.30 7.47 13.22
N LYS A 238 -6.86 6.90 14.36
CA LYS A 238 -6.67 7.64 15.62
C LYS A 238 -5.19 7.89 15.85
#